data_AF-A0A4S2G598-F1
#
_entry.id   AF-A0A4S2G598-F1
#
_cell.length_a   1.000
_cell.length_b   1.000
_cell.length_c   1.000
_cell.angle_alpha   90.00
_cell.angle_beta   90.00
_cell.angle_gamma   90.00
#
_symmetry.space_group_name_H-M   'P 1'
#
loop_
_entity.id
_entity.type
_entity.pdbx_description
1 polymer ?
#
loop_
_entity_poly.entity_id
_entity_poly.type
_entity_poly.pdbx_seq_one_letter_code
_entity_poly.pdbx_strand_id
1 'polypeptide(L)'
;MSMTGKDKLDSLFINQNYNDKSQLIDCFSHYCHIADMYAEIENSIAGVSDLKERIGYICFGKTAEKLNIVHSKNGHQVNSIWGR
;
A
#
# COMPACT_ATOMS: atom_id res chain seq x y z
N MET A 1 14.03 -25.87 5.00
CA MET A 1 13.65 -25.05 3.83
C MET A 1 14.34 -23.70 3.96
N SER A 2 14.90 -23.15 2.87
CA SER A 2 15.47 -21.80 2.87
C SER A 2 14.33 -20.77 2.96
N MET A 3 14.49 -19.74 3.81
CA MET A 3 13.58 -18.59 3.80
C MET A 3 13.55 -17.92 2.43
N THR A 4 12.36 -17.58 1.95
CA THR A 4 12.14 -16.79 0.74
C THR A 4 12.46 -15.32 0.99
N GLY A 5 12.51 -14.51 -0.09
CA GLY A 5 12.65 -13.05 0.04
C GLY A 5 11.51 -12.40 0.83
N LYS A 6 10.27 -12.90 0.64
CA LYS A 6 9.08 -12.45 1.38
C LYS A 6 9.25 -12.73 2.88
N ASP A 7 9.64 -13.95 3.24
CA ASP A 7 9.80 -14.34 4.66
C ASP A 7 10.83 -13.47 5.38
N LYS A 8 11.90 -13.07 4.69
CA LYS A 8 12.92 -12.16 5.23
C LYS A 8 12.35 -10.77 5.46
N LEU A 9 11.60 -10.25 4.48
CA LEU A 9 11.01 -8.93 4.54
C LEU A 9 9.94 -8.84 5.65
N ASP A 10 9.07 -9.84 5.74
CA ASP A 10 8.06 -9.94 6.79
C ASP A 10 8.71 -9.99 8.17
N SER A 11 9.77 -10.78 8.35
CA SER A 11 10.51 -10.82 9.61
C SER A 11 11.12 -9.46 10.00
N LEU A 12 11.64 -8.70 9.03
CA LEU A 12 12.18 -7.37 9.28
C LEU A 12 11.11 -6.36 9.72
N PHE A 13 9.96 -6.35 9.05
CA PHE A 13 8.86 -5.44 9.40
C PHE A 13 8.23 -5.80 10.75
N ILE A 14 8.04 -7.09 11.04
CA ILE A 14 7.48 -7.55 12.33
C ILE A 14 8.32 -7.09 13.53
N ASN A 15 9.63 -7.08 13.37
CA ASN A 15 10.55 -6.75 14.46
C ASN A 15 10.87 -5.25 14.56
N GLN A 16 10.27 -4.41 13.71
CA GLN A 16 10.43 -2.97 13.80
C GLN A 16 9.61 -2.39 14.96
N ASN A 17 10.18 -1.43 15.69
CA ASN A 17 9.47 -0.76 16.77
C ASN A 17 8.56 0.35 16.22
N TYR A 18 7.25 0.14 16.26
CA TYR A 18 6.23 1.12 15.84
C TYR A 18 5.69 1.99 17.00
N ASN A 19 6.23 1.85 18.22
CA ASN A 19 5.72 2.51 19.42
C ASN A 19 6.31 3.90 19.70
N ASP A 20 7.14 4.46 18.80
CA ASP A 20 7.62 5.84 18.96
C ASP A 20 6.47 6.82 18.72
N LYS A 21 5.87 7.29 19.82
CA LYS A 21 4.68 8.14 19.90
C LYS A 21 4.96 9.60 19.51
N SER A 22 5.49 9.86 18.31
CA SER A 22 5.44 11.20 17.72
C SER A 22 4.34 11.26 16.66
N GLN A 23 3.11 11.53 17.11
CA GLN A 23 2.08 12.31 16.40
C GLN A 23 1.65 11.87 14.97
N LEU A 24 1.79 10.61 14.56
CA LEU A 24 1.07 10.12 13.38
C LEU A 24 -0.40 9.88 13.75
N ILE A 25 -1.13 10.97 13.98
CA ILE A 25 -2.59 10.98 13.97
C ILE A 25 -3.01 10.67 12.52
N ASP A 26 -3.45 9.44 12.25
CA ASP A 26 -4.11 8.96 11.02
C ASP A 26 -3.69 9.61 9.68
N CYS A 27 -2.38 9.81 9.49
CA CYS A 27 -1.83 10.28 8.21
C CYS A 27 -2.03 9.26 7.08
N PHE A 28 -2.47 8.02 7.39
CA PHE A 28 -2.74 7.01 6.37
C PHE A 28 -3.72 7.52 5.31
N SER A 29 -4.81 8.18 5.73
CA SER A 29 -5.78 8.79 4.83
C SER A 29 -5.15 9.88 3.95
N HIS A 30 -4.27 10.71 4.53
CA HIS A 30 -3.54 11.76 3.82
C HIS A 30 -2.60 11.18 2.75
N TYR A 31 -1.85 10.13 3.08
CA TYR A 31 -0.96 9.46 2.12
C TYR A 31 -1.73 8.68 1.05
N CYS A 32 -2.87 8.07 1.40
CA CYS A 32 -3.77 7.46 0.41
C CYS A 32 -4.26 8.50 -0.60
N HIS A 33 -4.63 9.69 -0.14
CA HIS A 33 -5.03 10.79 -1.02
C HIS A 33 -3.90 11.25 -1.95
N ILE A 34 -2.66 11.35 -1.44
CA ILE A 34 -1.48 11.66 -2.28
C ILE A 34 -1.24 10.57 -3.33
N ALA A 35 -1.35 9.30 -2.94
CA ALA A 35 -1.20 8.17 -3.86
C ALA A 35 -2.29 8.17 -4.95
N ASP A 36 -3.53 8.50 -4.60
CA ASP A 36 -4.63 8.67 -5.56
C ASP A 36 -4.33 9.78 -6.56
N MET A 37 -3.87 10.95 -6.09
CA MET A 37 -3.48 12.06 -6.98
C MET A 37 -2.33 11.67 -7.91
N TYR A 38 -1.32 10.96 -7.39
CA TYR A 38 -0.18 10.51 -8.20
C TYR A 38 -0.60 9.50 -9.27
N ALA A 39 -1.47 8.55 -8.91
CA ALA A 39 -2.02 7.58 -9.85
C ALA A 39 -2.87 8.25 -10.95
N GLU A 40 -3.60 9.31 -10.61
CA GLU A 40 -4.39 10.09 -11.57
C GLU A 40 -3.52 10.88 -12.54
N ILE A 41 -2.54 11.64 -12.04
CA ILE A 41 -1.69 12.53 -12.85
C ILE A 41 -0.78 11.73 -13.78
N GLU A 42 -0.09 10.73 -13.23
CA GLU A 42 0.89 9.93 -13.98
C GLU A 42 0.26 8.73 -14.69
N ASN A 43 -1.06 8.52 -14.52
CA ASN A 43 -1.77 7.36 -15.03
C ASN A 43 -1.09 6.04 -14.62
N SER A 44 -0.66 6.00 -13.36
CA SER A 44 0.24 4.99 -12.80
C SER A 44 -0.49 4.03 -11.84
N ILE A 45 0.27 3.14 -11.19
CA ILE A 45 -0.20 2.37 -10.05
C ILE A 45 0.62 2.86 -8.84
N ALA A 46 -0.08 3.28 -7.79
CA ALA A 46 0.54 3.74 -6.55
C ALA A 46 0.07 2.88 -5.38
N GLY A 47 0.90 2.74 -4.36
CA GLY A 47 0.60 1.91 -3.20
C GLY A 47 1.08 2.54 -1.90
N VAL A 48 0.23 2.50 -0.88
CA VAL A 48 0.56 2.89 0.50
C VAL A 48 0.51 1.64 1.37
N SER A 49 1.54 1.40 2.18
CA SER A 49 1.56 0.30 3.16
C SER A 49 1.61 0.87 4.56
N ASP A 50 0.60 0.53 5.36
CA ASP A 50 0.71 0.62 6.81
C ASP A 50 1.32 -0.68 7.33
N LEU A 51 2.60 -0.62 7.67
CA LEU A 51 3.34 -1.77 8.16
C LEU A 51 2.93 -2.17 9.58
N LYS A 52 2.41 -1.22 10.37
CA LYS A 52 1.96 -1.45 11.74
C LYS A 52 0.63 -2.20 11.75
N GLU A 53 -0.35 -1.68 11.01
CA GLU A 53 -1.70 -2.26 10.91
C GLU A 53 -1.75 -3.40 9.87
N ARG A 54 -0.66 -3.62 9.12
CA ARG A 54 -0.53 -4.61 8.05
C ARG A 54 -1.65 -4.48 7.02
N ILE A 55 -1.90 -3.26 6.59
CA ILE A 55 -2.85 -2.97 5.52
C ILE A 55 -2.15 -2.26 4.39
N GLY A 56 -2.65 -2.46 3.18
CA GLY A 56 -2.23 -1.72 2.00
C GLY A 56 -3.40 -0.94 1.41
N TYR A 57 -3.09 0.08 0.64
CA TYR A 57 -4.04 0.76 -0.24
C TYR A 57 -3.39 0.90 -1.61
N ILE A 58 -4.08 0.46 -2.66
CA ILE A 58 -3.56 0.50 -4.04
C ILE A 58 -4.45 1.40 -4.86
N CYS A 59 -3.85 2.38 -5.52
CA CYS A 59 -4.48 3.37 -6.39
C CYS A 59 -4.14 3.07 -7.85
N PHE A 60 -5.09 3.35 -8.74
CA PHE A 60 -4.94 3.04 -10.17
C PHE A 60 -5.30 4.23 -11.03
N GLY A 61 -4.44 4.53 -12.00
CA GLY A 61 -4.76 5.40 -13.12
C GLY A 61 -5.75 4.76 -14.09
N LYS A 62 -6.31 5.57 -14.98
CA LYS A 62 -7.34 5.16 -15.96
C LYS A 62 -6.89 4.07 -16.92
N THR A 63 -5.58 3.91 -17.16
CA THR A 63 -5.06 2.82 -18.01
C THR A 63 -5.36 1.45 -17.43
N ALA A 64 -5.28 1.27 -16.11
CA ALA A 64 -5.55 -0.03 -15.50
C ALA A 64 -7.01 -0.46 -15.69
N GLU A 65 -7.95 0.49 -15.63
CA GLU A 65 -9.36 0.28 -15.96
C GLU A 65 -9.55 -0.08 -17.43
N LYS A 66 -8.96 0.69 -18.36
CA LYS A 66 -9.04 0.43 -19.81
C LYS A 66 -8.47 -0.94 -20.21
N LEU A 67 -7.47 -1.42 -19.49
CA LEU A 67 -6.85 -2.72 -19.70
C LEU A 67 -7.56 -3.86 -18.94
N ASN A 68 -8.69 -3.59 -18.26
CA ASN A 68 -9.40 -4.54 -17.40
C ASN A 68 -8.51 -5.19 -16.32
N ILE A 69 -7.48 -4.48 -15.86
CA ILE A 69 -6.64 -4.91 -14.73
C ILE A 69 -7.39 -4.69 -13.42
N VAL A 70 -8.23 -3.64 -13.36
CA VAL A 70 -9.09 -3.32 -12.22
C VAL A 70 -10.51 -3.01 -12.66
N HIS A 71 -11.48 -3.32 -11.79
CA HIS A 71 -12.90 -3.11 -12.06
C HIS A 71 -13.41 -1.72 -11.66
N SER A 72 -12.56 -0.88 -11.03
CA SER A 72 -12.92 0.45 -10.53
C SER A 72 -11.68 1.34 -10.47
N LYS A 73 -11.83 2.63 -10.81
CA LYS A 73 -10.77 3.65 -10.69
C LYS A 73 -10.39 3.98 -9.25
N ASN A 74 -11.26 3.70 -8.29
CA ASN A 74 -11.03 4.08 -6.90
C ASN A 74 -9.98 3.14 -6.30
N GLY A 75 -9.07 3.71 -5.51
CA GLY A 75 -8.15 2.90 -4.74
C GLY A 75 -8.91 1.98 -3.78
N HIS A 76 -8.29 0.84 -3.46
CA HIS A 76 -8.90 -0.14 -2.57
C HIS A 76 -7.92 -0.65 -1.52
N GLN A 77 -8.46 -0.92 -0.34
CA GLN A 77 -7.70 -1.46 0.77
C GLN A 77 -7.46 -2.96 0.56
N VAL A 78 -6.25 -3.41 0.91
CA VAL A 78 -5.82 -4.81 0.85
C VAL A 78 -5.19 -5.23 2.19
N ASN A 79 -5.21 -6.52 2.50
CA ASN A 79 -4.60 -7.07 3.72
C ASN A 79 -3.06 -7.04 3.70
N SER A 80 -2.46 -6.68 2.57
CA SER A 80 -1.03 -6.42 2.35
C SER A 80 -0.83 -6.15 0.86
N ILE A 81 0.01 -5.19 0.48
CA ILE A 81 0.41 -5.02 -0.93
C ILE A 81 1.35 -6.15 -1.41
N TRP A 82 1.94 -6.91 -0.48
CA TRP A 82 2.85 -8.02 -0.76
C TRP A 82 2.12 -9.36 -0.98
N GLY A 83 0.78 -9.35 -1.02
CA GLY A 83 -0.08 -10.52 -1.23
C GLY A 83 -0.34 -11.35 0.03
N ARG A 84 -1.33 -12.26 -0.05
CA ARG A 84 -1.59 -13.28 0.97
C ARG A 84 -0.48 -14.34 0.94
#